data_AF-A0A662K8D8-F1
#
_entry.id   AF-A0A662K8D8-F1
#
_cell.length_a   1.000
_cell.length_b   1.000
_cell.length_c   1.000
_cell.angle_alpha   90.00
_cell.angle_beta   90.00
_cell.angle_gamma   90.00
#
_symmetry.space_group_name_H-M   'P 1'
#
loop_
_entity.id
_entity.type
_entity.pdbx_description
1 polymer ?
#
loop_
_entity_poly.entity_id
_entity_poly.type
_entity_poly.pdbx_seq_one_letter_code
_entity_poly.pdbx_strand_id
1 'polypeptide(L)'
;MRAIGEMPKTRSNTSPQGDMQLSAELIDLAISDLKAAELLFQYRLYPQAVFMTQQSLEKAIKAILLKLKLIRGQELRQKIRHQVITESLELIIHRLIEDFLTLAGSFLTILTNVEKDREVSMEIKNLIREIREKAKAEICKTIQLSSTVINLFRRGQNKLFRDIEKLGKMALQESTEDSEKIIEELLERTSHYNILDLISGEVYDIYAKLFNEIAKLMMVLNKEKQVEISDILKEEIRQIAIYSSLALDLSTLVVWYAPFERNVSRVRYPKREGHSVISPSTIGERTLIVKWSKKVMSVIKDQEIYECIKELIHGRIQSRKCKEKISAYEQYLKFITEVQNNELHSTSLQSN
;
A
#
# COMPACT_ATOMS: atom_id res chain seq x y z
N MET A 1 -1.81 -27.51 -51.43
CA MET A 1 -0.83 -26.44 -51.71
C MET A 1 -0.76 -25.51 -50.50
N ARG A 2 0.47 -25.19 -50.08
CA ARG A 2 0.84 -24.37 -48.92
C ARG A 2 0.52 -22.88 -49.15
N ALA A 3 0.21 -22.17 -48.05
CA ALA A 3 0.84 -20.91 -47.63
C ALA A 3 0.39 -20.68 -46.16
N ILE A 4 1.25 -20.83 -45.13
CA ILE A 4 2.20 -19.82 -44.62
C ILE A 4 1.43 -18.52 -44.30
N GLY A 5 1.28 -18.02 -43.08
CA GLY A 5 1.98 -18.20 -41.83
C GLY A 5 1.88 -16.85 -41.11
N GLU A 6 0.89 -16.66 -40.26
CA GLU A 6 0.88 -15.51 -39.35
C GLU A 6 1.52 -15.93 -38.04
N MET A 7 2.75 -15.45 -37.84
CA MET A 7 3.51 -15.62 -36.61
C MET A 7 2.71 -15.06 -35.42
N PRO A 8 2.79 -15.68 -34.24
CA PRO A 8 2.29 -15.05 -33.03
C PRO A 8 3.10 -13.76 -32.83
N LYS A 9 2.39 -12.62 -32.73
CA LYS A 9 2.99 -11.34 -32.33
C LYS A 9 3.82 -11.60 -31.08
N THR A 10 5.13 -11.40 -31.23
CA THR A 10 6.13 -11.50 -30.18
C THR A 10 5.64 -10.70 -28.97
N ARG A 11 5.44 -11.40 -27.85
CA ARG A 11 5.26 -10.77 -26.53
C ARG A 11 6.47 -9.87 -26.32
N SER A 12 6.29 -8.56 -26.38
CA SER A 12 7.37 -7.63 -26.09
C SER A 12 7.76 -7.84 -24.62
N ASN A 13 8.96 -8.34 -24.38
CA ASN A 13 9.56 -8.44 -23.05
C ASN A 13 9.83 -7.02 -22.54
N THR A 14 8.86 -6.40 -21.88
CA THR A 14 9.13 -5.21 -21.06
C THR A 14 9.94 -5.69 -19.85
N SER A 15 11.19 -5.26 -19.75
CA SER A 15 12.08 -5.61 -18.65
C SER A 15 11.60 -4.97 -17.34
N PRO A 16 11.93 -5.54 -16.17
CA PRO A 16 11.61 -4.94 -14.87
C PRO A 16 12.07 -3.49 -14.69
N GLN A 17 13.10 -3.07 -15.43
CA GLN A 17 13.58 -1.68 -15.47
C GLN A 17 12.60 -0.74 -16.18
N GLY A 18 11.90 -1.20 -17.22
CA GLY A 18 10.91 -0.40 -17.95
C GLY A 18 9.68 -0.06 -17.11
N ASP A 19 9.21 -1.01 -16.28
CA ASP A 19 8.05 -0.78 -15.39
C ASP A 19 8.39 0.22 -14.26
N MET A 20 9.64 0.22 -13.76
CA MET A 20 10.09 1.19 -12.76
C MET A 20 10.18 2.61 -13.33
N GLN A 21 10.72 2.76 -14.55
CA GLN A 21 10.75 4.07 -15.22
C GLN A 21 9.32 4.59 -15.50
N LEU A 22 8.44 3.71 -15.96
CA LEU A 22 7.03 4.07 -16.21
C LEU A 22 6.31 4.48 -14.91
N SER A 23 6.59 3.80 -13.79
CA SER A 23 6.07 4.18 -12.47
C SER A 23 6.49 5.60 -12.08
N ALA A 24 7.76 5.95 -12.28
CA ALA A 24 8.29 7.30 -12.02
C ALA A 24 7.64 8.37 -12.90
N GLU A 25 7.51 8.11 -14.20
CA GLU A 25 6.85 9.04 -15.13
C GLU A 25 5.37 9.26 -14.78
N LEU A 26 4.66 8.20 -14.36
CA LEU A 26 3.25 8.30 -13.98
C LEU A 26 3.01 9.16 -12.75
N ILE A 27 3.88 9.08 -11.72
CA ILE A 27 3.72 9.93 -10.53
C ILE A 27 4.03 11.40 -10.84
N ASP A 28 4.98 11.68 -11.73
CA ASP A 28 5.26 13.05 -12.20
C ASP A 28 4.09 13.64 -12.99
N LEU A 29 3.45 12.82 -13.84
CA LEU A 29 2.22 13.20 -14.53
C LEU A 29 1.06 13.42 -13.56
N ALA A 30 0.92 12.58 -12.53
CA ALA A 30 -0.11 12.77 -11.50
C ALA A 30 0.04 14.13 -10.78
N ILE A 31 1.27 14.50 -10.41
CA ILE A 31 1.56 15.81 -9.80
C ILE A 31 1.20 16.95 -10.75
N SER A 32 1.52 16.80 -12.04
CA SER A 32 1.22 17.81 -13.06
C SER A 32 -0.30 17.98 -13.26
N ASP A 33 -1.05 16.87 -13.29
CA ASP A 33 -2.51 16.88 -13.39
C ASP A 33 -3.17 17.51 -12.16
N LEU A 34 -2.64 17.28 -10.96
CA LEU A 34 -3.12 17.91 -9.73
C LEU A 34 -2.97 19.44 -9.78
N LYS A 35 -1.81 19.93 -10.26
CA LYS A 35 -1.56 21.36 -10.46
C LYS A 35 -2.49 21.96 -11.51
N ALA A 36 -2.74 21.24 -12.60
CA ALA A 36 -3.71 21.65 -13.61
C ALA A 36 -5.13 21.74 -13.04
N ALA A 37 -5.55 20.75 -12.24
CA ALA A 37 -6.84 20.77 -11.54
C ALA A 37 -6.98 22.00 -10.64
N GLU A 38 -5.92 22.38 -9.91
CA GLU A 38 -5.91 23.54 -9.01
C GLU A 38 -6.16 24.83 -9.79
N LEU A 39 -5.42 25.01 -10.89
CA LEU A 39 -5.59 26.15 -11.78
C LEU A 39 -7.02 26.21 -12.36
N LEU A 40 -7.56 25.07 -12.80
CA LEU A 40 -8.92 24.99 -13.34
C LEU A 40 -9.98 25.34 -12.28
N PHE A 41 -9.79 24.96 -11.02
CA PHE A 41 -10.67 25.37 -9.92
C PHE A 41 -10.62 26.88 -9.67
N GLN A 42 -9.45 27.51 -9.75
CA GLN A 42 -9.30 28.97 -9.61
C GLN A 42 -10.11 29.72 -10.68
N TYR A 43 -10.12 29.22 -11.91
CA TYR A 43 -10.91 29.78 -13.03
C TYR A 43 -12.35 29.28 -13.08
N ARG A 44 -12.83 28.55 -12.06
CA ARG A 44 -14.20 28.01 -11.98
C ARG A 44 -14.57 27.07 -13.14
N LEU A 45 -13.59 26.43 -13.75
CA LEU A 45 -13.76 25.42 -14.80
C LEU A 45 -13.97 24.03 -14.16
N TYR A 46 -15.06 23.91 -13.40
CA TYR A 46 -15.31 22.79 -12.51
C TYR A 46 -15.32 21.41 -13.17
N PRO A 47 -15.94 21.20 -14.35
CA PRO A 47 -15.94 19.87 -14.98
C PRO A 47 -14.53 19.41 -15.34
N GLN A 48 -13.74 20.30 -15.92
CA GLN A 48 -12.35 20.04 -16.30
C GLN A 48 -11.49 19.82 -15.06
N ALA A 49 -11.70 20.61 -14.00
CA ALA A 49 -10.97 20.46 -12.74
C ALA A 49 -11.24 19.10 -12.07
N VAL A 50 -12.52 18.69 -12.01
CA VAL A 50 -12.94 17.36 -11.51
C VAL A 50 -12.30 16.24 -12.35
N PHE A 51 -12.29 16.38 -13.67
CA PHE A 51 -11.67 15.40 -14.55
C PHE A 51 -10.15 15.31 -14.32
N MET A 52 -9.45 16.43 -14.19
CA MET A 52 -8.01 16.44 -13.90
C MET A 52 -7.69 15.87 -12.52
N THR A 53 -8.53 16.11 -11.52
CA THR A 53 -8.41 15.49 -10.19
C THR A 53 -8.51 13.97 -10.28
N GLN A 54 -9.47 13.45 -11.05
CA GLN A 54 -9.60 12.01 -11.29
C GLN A 54 -8.37 11.44 -12.01
N GLN A 55 -7.89 12.12 -13.05
CA GLN A 55 -6.72 11.69 -13.84
C GLN A 55 -5.45 11.65 -12.99
N SER A 56 -5.28 12.64 -12.13
CA SER A 56 -4.21 12.71 -11.14
C SER A 56 -4.22 11.48 -10.23
N LEU A 57 -5.36 11.18 -9.60
CA LEU A 57 -5.52 10.00 -8.73
C LEU A 57 -5.25 8.69 -9.48
N GLU A 58 -5.80 8.54 -10.68
CA GLU A 58 -5.64 7.34 -11.50
C GLU A 58 -4.16 7.05 -11.81
N LYS A 59 -3.40 8.08 -12.17
CA LYS A 59 -1.97 7.94 -12.49
C LYS A 59 -1.14 7.63 -11.25
N ALA A 60 -1.42 8.25 -10.11
CA ALA A 60 -0.76 7.93 -8.85
C ALA A 60 -1.02 6.47 -8.44
N ILE A 61 -2.27 6.00 -8.54
CA ILE A 61 -2.63 4.58 -8.30
C ILE A 61 -1.83 3.65 -9.21
N LYS A 62 -1.78 3.93 -10.52
CA LYS A 62 -1.01 3.14 -11.48
C LYS A 62 0.49 3.12 -11.16
N ALA A 63 1.05 4.26 -10.77
CA ALA A 63 2.45 4.38 -10.39
C ALA A 63 2.77 3.46 -9.21
N ILE A 64 1.94 3.46 -8.17
CA ILE A 64 2.12 2.58 -7.01
C ILE A 64 1.97 1.11 -7.40
N LEU A 65 0.93 0.75 -8.16
CA LEU A 65 0.71 -0.64 -8.59
C LEU A 65 1.91 -1.21 -9.36
N LEU A 66 2.55 -0.40 -10.22
CA LEU A 66 3.79 -0.80 -10.91
C LEU A 66 4.97 -0.92 -9.95
N LYS A 67 5.15 0.03 -9.03
CA LYS A 67 6.25 0.01 -8.04
C LYS A 67 6.18 -1.22 -7.15
N LEU A 68 4.99 -1.60 -6.73
CA LEU A 68 4.71 -2.80 -5.95
C LEU A 68 4.68 -4.08 -6.80
N LYS A 69 4.91 -3.99 -8.12
CA LYS A 69 4.89 -5.10 -9.09
C LYS A 69 3.57 -5.88 -9.10
N LEU A 70 2.47 -5.22 -8.73
CA LEU A 70 1.12 -5.80 -8.69
C LEU A 70 0.49 -5.87 -10.08
N ILE A 71 0.97 -5.02 -10.99
CA ILE A 71 0.61 -5.03 -12.41
C ILE A 71 1.87 -4.82 -13.25
N ARG A 72 1.80 -5.20 -14.52
CA ARG A 72 2.83 -4.87 -15.53
C ARG A 72 2.35 -3.73 -16.41
N GLY A 73 3.28 -3.01 -17.07
CA GLY A 73 2.93 -1.92 -17.98
C GLY A 73 1.89 -2.27 -19.05
N GLN A 74 1.89 -3.52 -19.51
CA GLN A 74 0.93 -4.03 -20.50
C GLN A 74 -0.51 -4.12 -19.97
N GLU A 75 -0.68 -4.30 -18.66
CA GLU A 75 -1.98 -4.47 -18.01
C GLU A 75 -2.66 -3.13 -17.66
N LEU A 76 -1.89 -2.02 -17.69
CA LEU A 76 -2.39 -0.67 -17.40
C LEU A 76 -3.56 -0.24 -18.28
N ARG A 77 -3.64 -0.77 -19.51
CA ARG A 77 -4.70 -0.44 -20.48
C ARG A 77 -6.03 -1.14 -20.20
N GLN A 78 -6.01 -2.26 -19.47
CA GLN A 78 -7.16 -3.15 -19.35
C GLN A 78 -7.83 -3.13 -17.97
N LYS A 79 -7.09 -2.81 -16.89
CA LYS A 79 -7.56 -3.14 -15.53
C LYS A 79 -8.30 -2.05 -14.76
N ILE A 80 -8.15 -0.74 -15.02
CA ILE A 80 -8.82 0.28 -14.17
C ILE A 80 -10.28 0.50 -14.56
N ARG A 81 -11.12 -0.48 -14.23
CA ARG A 81 -12.58 -0.37 -14.01
C ARG A 81 -12.90 -0.95 -12.63
N HIS A 82 -14.13 -0.84 -12.14
CA HIS A 82 -14.60 -1.03 -10.74
C HIS A 82 -13.96 -2.21 -9.97
N GLN A 83 -13.54 -3.26 -10.69
CA GLN A 83 -12.70 -4.36 -10.23
C GLN A 83 -11.37 -3.93 -9.58
N VAL A 84 -10.67 -2.90 -10.05
CA VAL A 84 -9.38 -2.47 -9.48
C VAL A 84 -9.49 -1.97 -8.05
N ILE A 85 -10.63 -1.44 -7.60
CA ILE A 85 -10.78 -1.01 -6.20
C ILE A 85 -10.76 -2.24 -5.27
N THR A 86 -11.50 -3.29 -5.63
CA THR A 86 -11.55 -4.54 -4.86
C THR A 86 -10.28 -5.37 -5.04
N GLU A 87 -9.79 -5.50 -6.27
CA GLU A 87 -8.59 -6.27 -6.62
C GLU A 87 -7.31 -5.62 -6.08
N SER A 88 -7.15 -4.29 -6.13
CA SER A 88 -5.92 -3.63 -5.62
C SER A 88 -5.76 -3.83 -4.12
N LEU A 89 -6.86 -3.80 -3.40
CA LEU A 89 -6.88 -4.01 -1.96
C LEU A 89 -6.54 -5.46 -1.58
N GLU A 90 -7.01 -6.45 -2.33
CA GLU A 90 -6.59 -7.86 -2.17
C GLU A 90 -5.13 -8.07 -2.59
N LEU A 91 -4.69 -7.45 -3.68
CA LEU A 91 -3.31 -7.50 -4.17
C LEU A 91 -2.32 -6.92 -3.15
N ILE A 92 -2.70 -5.86 -2.42
CA ILE A 92 -1.93 -5.34 -1.29
C ILE A 92 -1.71 -6.42 -0.23
N ILE A 93 -2.75 -7.13 0.19
CA ILE A 93 -2.63 -8.17 1.22
C ILE A 93 -1.72 -9.30 0.75
N HIS A 94 -1.90 -9.75 -0.50
CA HIS A 94 -1.01 -10.74 -1.09
C HIS A 94 0.44 -10.29 -1.09
N ARG A 95 0.71 -9.02 -1.39
CA ARG A 95 2.06 -8.46 -1.35
C ARG A 95 2.64 -8.40 0.05
N LEU A 96 1.85 -8.00 1.04
CA LEU A 96 2.30 -7.97 2.43
C LEU A 96 2.62 -9.37 2.97
N ILE A 97 1.86 -10.40 2.55
CA ILE A 97 2.18 -11.79 2.81
C ILE A 97 3.47 -12.21 2.09
N GLU A 98 3.67 -11.80 0.84
CA GLU A 98 4.89 -12.08 0.07
C GLU A 98 6.13 -11.44 0.70
N ASP A 99 6.03 -10.19 1.17
CA ASP A 99 7.09 -9.47 1.85
C ASP A 99 7.42 -10.14 3.20
N PHE A 100 6.41 -10.59 3.95
CA PHE A 100 6.60 -11.42 5.15
C PHE A 100 7.37 -12.71 4.84
N LEU A 101 6.94 -13.45 3.81
CA LEU A 101 7.59 -14.70 3.41
C LEU A 101 9.03 -14.48 2.94
N THR A 102 9.30 -13.34 2.32
CA THR A 102 10.65 -12.92 1.92
C THR A 102 11.53 -12.70 3.15
N LEU A 103 11.07 -11.90 4.12
CA LEU A 103 11.81 -11.67 5.37
C LEU A 103 12.06 -12.99 6.12
N ALA A 104 11.02 -13.81 6.26
CA ALA A 104 11.12 -15.12 6.88
C ALA A 104 12.11 -16.04 6.16
N GLY A 105 12.13 -16.02 4.83
CA GLY A 105 13.10 -16.71 4.00
C GLY A 105 14.53 -16.22 4.25
N SER A 106 14.75 -14.90 4.20
CA SER A 106 16.05 -14.28 4.51
C SER A 106 16.55 -14.71 5.89
N PHE A 107 15.67 -14.72 6.89
CA PHE A 107 16.01 -15.19 8.24
C PHE A 107 16.41 -16.67 8.28
N LEU A 108 15.65 -17.56 7.65
CA LEU A 108 15.99 -18.99 7.57
C LEU A 108 17.33 -19.22 6.84
N THR A 109 17.64 -18.42 5.83
CA THR A 109 18.92 -18.43 5.12
C THR A 109 20.05 -17.99 6.04
N ILE A 110 19.88 -16.92 6.81
CA ILE A 110 20.86 -16.48 7.82
C ILE A 110 21.15 -17.62 8.80
N LEU A 111 20.11 -18.23 9.39
CA LEU A 111 20.27 -19.37 10.30
C LEU A 111 21.02 -20.53 9.67
N THR A 112 20.80 -20.80 8.38
CA THR A 112 21.47 -21.88 7.65
C THR A 112 22.95 -21.58 7.43
N ASN A 113 23.28 -20.33 7.12
CA ASN A 113 24.66 -19.90 6.90
C ASN A 113 25.47 -19.94 8.20
N VAL A 114 24.88 -19.47 9.30
CA VAL A 114 25.50 -19.53 10.63
C VAL A 114 25.72 -20.98 11.08
N GLU A 115 24.74 -21.89 10.88
CA GLU A 115 24.93 -23.30 11.27
C GLU A 115 26.06 -23.99 10.49
N LYS A 116 26.26 -23.61 9.22
CA LYS A 116 27.30 -24.17 8.35
C LYS A 116 28.70 -23.65 8.68
N ASP A 117 28.80 -22.58 9.47
CA ASP A 117 30.07 -22.04 9.90
C ASP A 117 30.84 -23.08 10.75
N ARG A 118 32.12 -23.25 10.42
CA ARG A 118 32.99 -24.24 11.06
C ARG A 118 33.42 -23.78 12.45
N GLU A 119 33.43 -22.48 12.71
CA GLU A 119 33.89 -21.89 13.97
C GLU A 119 32.81 -21.89 15.07
N VAL A 120 31.57 -22.21 14.71
CA VAL A 120 30.42 -22.24 15.63
C VAL A 120 30.38 -23.56 16.41
N SER A 121 30.25 -23.48 17.74
CA SER A 121 30.21 -24.65 18.63
C SER A 121 28.98 -25.54 18.38
N MET A 122 29.05 -26.80 18.84
CA MET A 122 27.93 -27.74 18.69
C MET A 122 26.71 -27.32 19.52
N GLU A 123 26.89 -26.68 20.69
CA GLU A 123 25.76 -26.15 21.46
C GLU A 123 25.05 -25.03 20.71
N ILE A 124 25.79 -24.12 20.09
CA ILE A 124 25.22 -23.03 19.29
C ILE A 124 24.50 -23.59 18.06
N LYS A 125 25.05 -24.64 17.42
CA LYS A 125 24.37 -25.33 16.30
C LYS A 125 23.04 -25.95 16.72
N ASN A 126 22.97 -26.56 17.90
CA ASN A 126 21.72 -27.09 18.43
C ASN A 126 20.70 -25.98 18.73
N LEU A 127 21.14 -24.86 19.31
CA LEU A 127 20.29 -23.68 19.53
C LEU A 127 19.75 -23.12 18.21
N ILE A 128 20.59 -23.00 17.17
CA ILE A 128 20.18 -22.55 15.83
C ILE A 128 19.11 -23.47 15.23
N ARG A 129 19.23 -24.80 15.42
CA ARG A 129 18.20 -25.75 14.97
C ARG A 129 16.87 -25.54 15.69
N GLU A 130 16.91 -25.34 17.00
CA GLU A 130 15.70 -25.08 17.78
C GLU A 130 15.01 -23.77 17.34
N ILE A 131 15.78 -22.70 17.19
CA ILE A 131 15.33 -21.41 16.65
C ILE A 131 14.70 -21.60 15.27
N ARG A 132 15.33 -22.38 14.39
CA ARG A 132 14.83 -22.64 13.05
C ARG A 132 13.49 -23.37 13.05
N GLU A 133 13.32 -24.38 13.88
CA GLU A 133 12.06 -25.13 13.96
C GLU A 133 10.93 -24.26 14.53
N LYS A 134 11.22 -23.44 15.55
CA LYS A 134 10.26 -22.44 16.05
C LYS A 134 9.86 -21.43 14.97
N ALA A 135 10.83 -20.90 14.23
CA ALA A 135 10.58 -19.97 13.14
C ALA A 135 9.71 -20.59 12.05
N LYS A 136 10.01 -21.82 11.62
CA LYS A 136 9.17 -22.57 10.66
C LYS A 136 7.74 -22.74 11.16
N ALA A 137 7.56 -23.08 12.44
CA ALA A 137 6.24 -23.24 13.02
C ALA A 137 5.42 -21.94 12.97
N GLU A 138 6.02 -20.79 13.30
CA GLU A 138 5.34 -19.49 13.22
C GLU A 138 5.07 -19.06 11.77
N ILE A 139 5.99 -19.32 10.83
CA ILE A 139 5.76 -19.08 9.39
C ILE A 139 4.55 -19.89 8.91
N CYS A 140 4.47 -21.18 9.24
CA CYS A 140 3.34 -22.03 8.88
C CYS A 140 2.01 -21.52 9.46
N LYS A 141 1.99 -21.08 10.73
CA LYS A 141 0.80 -20.45 11.34
C LYS A 141 0.39 -19.18 10.58
N THR A 142 1.35 -18.37 10.16
CA THR A 142 1.08 -17.14 9.40
C THR A 142 0.43 -17.42 8.05
N ILE A 143 0.94 -18.42 7.33
CA ILE A 143 0.36 -18.85 6.06
C ILE A 143 -1.09 -19.33 6.30
N GLN A 144 -1.36 -20.05 7.38
CA GLN A 144 -2.73 -20.49 7.72
C GLN A 144 -3.65 -19.31 8.05
N LEU A 145 -3.17 -18.35 8.84
CA LEU A 145 -3.91 -17.15 9.24
C LEU A 145 -4.18 -16.18 8.09
N SER A 146 -3.36 -16.20 7.03
CA SER A 146 -3.53 -15.31 5.87
C SER A 146 -4.93 -15.35 5.26
N SER A 147 -5.54 -16.55 5.21
CA SER A 147 -6.90 -16.74 4.73
C SER A 147 -7.95 -16.06 5.62
N THR A 148 -7.75 -16.09 6.94
CA THR A 148 -8.61 -15.42 7.93
C THR A 148 -8.48 -13.91 7.81
N VAL A 149 -7.26 -13.38 7.67
CA VAL A 149 -6.99 -11.94 7.47
C VAL A 149 -7.67 -11.43 6.20
N ILE A 150 -7.55 -12.15 5.09
CA ILE A 150 -8.25 -11.82 3.83
C ILE A 150 -9.77 -11.79 4.04
N ASN A 151 -10.33 -12.74 4.78
CA ASN A 151 -11.77 -12.80 5.04
C ASN A 151 -12.27 -11.70 5.99
N LEU A 152 -11.46 -11.30 6.98
CA LEU A 152 -11.75 -10.15 7.86
C LEU A 152 -11.71 -8.84 7.08
N PHE A 153 -10.69 -8.71 6.21
CA PHE A 153 -10.55 -7.56 5.32
C PHE A 153 -11.76 -7.40 4.38
N ARG A 154 -12.18 -8.49 3.71
CA ARG A 154 -13.40 -8.50 2.88
C ARG A 154 -14.65 -8.07 3.65
N ARG A 155 -14.75 -8.43 4.93
CA ARG A 155 -15.87 -8.02 5.79
C ARG A 155 -15.82 -6.52 6.14
N GLY A 156 -14.66 -5.98 6.51
CA GLY A 156 -14.47 -4.56 6.80
C GLY A 156 -14.71 -3.67 5.56
N GLN A 157 -14.24 -4.15 4.41
CA GLN A 157 -14.45 -3.53 3.09
C GLN A 157 -15.93 -3.26 2.79
N ASN A 158 -16.84 -4.19 3.10
CA ASN A 158 -18.26 -4.04 2.75
C ASN A 158 -18.91 -2.75 3.30
N LYS A 159 -18.49 -2.28 4.49
CA LYS A 159 -19.02 -1.02 5.03
C LYS A 159 -18.47 0.18 4.26
N LEU A 160 -17.16 0.23 4.05
CA LEU A 160 -16.48 1.28 3.30
C LEU A 160 -17.01 1.39 1.86
N PHE A 161 -17.16 0.27 1.16
CA PHE A 161 -17.67 0.23 -0.20
C PHE A 161 -19.12 0.73 -0.31
N ARG A 162 -19.97 0.47 0.69
CA ARG A 162 -21.35 1.01 0.71
C ARG A 162 -21.36 2.53 0.78
N ASP A 163 -20.50 3.11 1.62
CA ASP A 163 -20.43 4.57 1.78
C ASP A 163 -19.86 5.24 0.52
N ILE A 164 -18.82 4.65 -0.07
CA ILE A 164 -18.27 5.04 -1.37
C ILE A 164 -19.33 4.96 -2.48
N GLU A 165 -20.08 3.86 -2.53
CA GLU A 165 -21.14 3.67 -3.51
C GLU A 165 -22.25 4.71 -3.35
N LYS A 166 -22.64 4.99 -2.09
CA LYS A 166 -23.62 6.02 -1.77
C LYS A 166 -23.14 7.37 -2.28
N LEU A 167 -21.90 7.77 -1.96
CA LEU A 167 -21.29 9.02 -2.44
C LEU A 167 -21.26 9.07 -3.98
N GLY A 168 -20.83 7.99 -4.63
CA GLY A 168 -20.79 7.90 -6.10
C GLY A 168 -22.15 8.07 -6.79
N LYS A 169 -23.24 7.62 -6.15
CA LYS A 169 -24.62 7.78 -6.67
C LYS A 169 -25.13 9.22 -6.59
N MET A 170 -24.72 9.97 -5.56
CA MET A 170 -25.13 11.37 -5.35
C MET A 170 -24.09 12.41 -5.82
N ALA A 171 -22.95 11.98 -6.37
CA ALA A 171 -21.82 12.84 -6.70
C ALA A 171 -22.15 14.04 -7.60
N LEU A 172 -23.15 13.91 -8.50
CA LEU A 172 -23.55 14.98 -9.42
C LEU A 172 -24.72 15.83 -8.91
N GLN A 173 -25.21 15.56 -7.71
CA GLN A 173 -26.23 16.36 -7.05
C GLN A 173 -25.59 17.57 -6.35
N GLU A 174 -26.40 18.58 -6.03
CA GLU A 174 -25.97 19.64 -5.12
C GLU A 174 -25.66 19.06 -3.74
N SER A 175 -24.63 19.58 -3.09
CA SER A 175 -24.24 19.16 -1.75
C SER A 175 -25.29 19.56 -0.72
N THR A 176 -25.73 18.59 0.07
CA THR A 176 -26.50 18.76 1.30
C THR A 176 -25.62 18.56 2.52
N GLU A 177 -26.06 19.00 3.69
CA GLU A 177 -25.39 18.76 4.98
C GLU A 177 -25.10 17.26 5.21
N ASP A 178 -26.08 16.40 4.92
CA ASP A 178 -25.90 14.94 5.00
C ASP A 178 -24.80 14.41 4.06
N SER A 179 -24.75 14.92 2.83
CA SER A 179 -23.73 14.50 1.85
C SER A 179 -22.34 15.00 2.22
N GLU A 180 -22.24 16.17 2.84
CA GLU A 180 -20.98 16.73 3.34
C GLU A 180 -20.49 15.96 4.56
N LYS A 181 -21.39 15.52 5.44
CA LYS A 181 -21.05 14.63 6.55
C LYS A 181 -20.47 13.30 6.05
N ILE A 182 -21.04 12.71 4.99
CA ILE A 182 -20.48 11.49 4.36
C ILE A 182 -19.07 11.75 3.84
N ILE A 183 -18.83 12.90 3.22
CA ILE A 183 -17.49 13.29 2.77
C ILE A 183 -16.51 13.35 3.95
N GLU A 184 -16.87 14.03 5.04
CA GLU A 184 -16.00 14.12 6.22
C GLU A 184 -15.74 12.75 6.83
N GLU A 185 -16.77 11.94 7.02
CA GLU A 185 -16.63 10.58 7.56
C GLU A 185 -15.75 9.71 6.67
N LEU A 186 -15.82 9.84 5.34
CA LEU A 186 -14.94 9.10 4.44
C LEU A 186 -13.49 9.59 4.52
N LEU A 187 -13.27 10.91 4.57
CA LEU A 187 -11.93 11.48 4.70
C LEU A 187 -11.29 11.11 6.03
N GLU A 188 -12.02 11.27 7.13
CA GLU A 188 -11.60 10.91 8.48
C GLU A 188 -11.32 9.40 8.56
N ARG A 189 -12.19 8.57 7.98
CA ARG A 189 -11.95 7.12 7.98
C ARG A 189 -10.72 6.79 7.18
N THR A 190 -10.45 7.43 6.04
CA THR A 190 -9.20 7.21 5.28
C THR A 190 -7.95 7.73 5.97
N SER A 191 -8.03 8.82 6.74
CA SER A 191 -6.89 9.34 7.51
C SER A 191 -6.53 8.47 8.71
N HIS A 192 -7.51 7.73 9.24
CA HIS A 192 -7.33 6.78 10.34
C HIS A 192 -7.37 5.30 9.89
N TYR A 193 -7.49 5.03 8.58
CA TYR A 193 -7.55 3.66 8.05
C TYR A 193 -6.14 3.09 8.03
N ASN A 194 -5.69 2.62 9.18
CA ASN A 194 -4.45 1.90 9.24
C ASN A 194 -4.69 0.49 8.70
N ILE A 195 -4.27 0.20 7.46
CA ILE A 195 -4.33 -1.18 6.91
C ILE A 195 -3.59 -2.17 7.83
N LEU A 196 -2.67 -1.68 8.65
CA LEU A 196 -2.00 -2.43 9.69
C LEU A 196 -2.99 -2.94 10.75
N ASP A 197 -4.01 -2.16 11.12
CA ASP A 197 -5.05 -2.60 12.05
C ASP A 197 -5.90 -3.73 11.44
N LEU A 198 -6.01 -3.80 10.10
CA LEU A 198 -6.69 -4.88 9.37
C LEU A 198 -5.84 -6.14 9.21
N ILE A 199 -4.51 -6.00 9.30
CA ILE A 199 -3.56 -7.12 9.29
C ILE A 199 -3.54 -7.85 10.64
N SER A 200 -4.35 -7.37 11.60
CA SER A 200 -4.61 -7.91 12.94
C SER A 200 -3.36 -7.96 13.83
N GLY A 201 -3.58 -7.93 15.14
CA GLY A 201 -2.51 -8.19 16.11
C GLY A 201 -1.82 -9.53 15.90
N GLU A 202 -2.44 -10.48 15.18
CA GLU A 202 -1.93 -11.83 15.00
C GLU A 202 -0.72 -11.88 14.05
N VAL A 203 -0.72 -11.09 12.96
CA VAL A 203 0.45 -10.99 12.07
C VAL A 203 1.59 -10.24 12.78
N TYR A 204 1.27 -9.26 13.62
CA TYR A 204 2.29 -8.57 14.42
C TYR A 204 2.88 -9.43 15.52
N ASP A 205 2.07 -10.23 16.20
CA ASP A 205 2.54 -11.23 17.16
C ASP A 205 3.52 -12.20 16.51
N ILE A 206 3.31 -12.52 15.24
CA ILE A 206 4.22 -13.38 14.47
C ILE A 206 5.54 -12.66 14.18
N TYR A 207 5.50 -11.41 13.68
CA TYR A 207 6.73 -10.62 13.49
C TYR A 207 7.51 -10.52 14.81
N ALA A 208 6.82 -10.25 15.93
CA ALA A 208 7.40 -10.20 17.27
C ALA A 208 8.14 -11.49 17.63
N LYS A 209 7.49 -12.64 17.46
CA LYS A 209 8.08 -13.94 17.77
C LYS A 209 9.31 -14.24 16.91
N LEU A 210 9.25 -13.92 15.61
CA LEU A 210 10.40 -14.06 14.71
C LEU A 210 11.58 -13.18 15.18
N PHE A 211 11.31 -11.93 15.55
CA PHE A 211 12.35 -11.03 16.07
C PHE A 211 12.90 -11.47 17.42
N ASN A 212 12.09 -12.07 18.30
CA ASN A 212 12.59 -12.65 19.55
C ASN A 212 13.58 -13.79 19.30
N GLU A 213 13.31 -14.65 18.31
CA GLU A 213 14.25 -15.71 17.96
C GLU A 213 15.53 -15.16 17.30
N ILE A 214 15.43 -14.06 16.53
CA ILE A 214 16.61 -13.30 16.06
C ILE A 214 17.42 -12.75 17.23
N ALA A 215 16.78 -12.17 18.24
CA ALA A 215 17.47 -11.59 19.40
C ALA A 215 18.25 -12.66 20.18
N LYS A 216 17.67 -13.85 20.37
CA LYS A 216 18.35 -15.00 20.98
C LYS A 216 19.59 -15.43 20.18
N LEU A 217 19.47 -15.43 18.84
CA LEU A 217 20.61 -15.69 17.96
C LEU A 217 21.70 -14.63 18.14
N MET A 218 21.34 -13.35 18.19
CA MET A 218 22.32 -12.26 18.35
C MET A 218 23.16 -12.40 19.63
N MET A 219 22.57 -12.87 20.74
CA MET A 219 23.29 -13.04 22.01
C MET A 219 24.44 -14.04 21.97
N VAL A 220 24.40 -15.01 21.05
CA VAL A 220 25.39 -16.11 20.98
C VAL A 220 26.40 -15.95 19.84
N LEU A 221 26.24 -14.92 19.01
CA LEU A 221 27.12 -14.63 17.88
C LEU A 221 28.27 -13.72 18.26
N ASN A 222 29.37 -13.80 17.49
CA ASN A 222 30.45 -12.84 17.59
C ASN A 222 30.01 -11.46 17.04
N LYS A 223 30.74 -10.40 17.40
CA LYS A 223 30.40 -9.02 17.01
C LYS A 223 30.33 -8.82 15.50
N GLU A 224 31.21 -9.46 14.74
CA GLU A 224 31.25 -9.34 13.28
C GLU A 224 29.97 -9.88 12.64
N LYS A 225 29.53 -11.07 13.05
CA LYS A 225 28.28 -11.69 12.60
C LYS A 225 27.04 -10.93 13.09
N GLN A 226 27.07 -10.37 14.30
CA GLN A 226 25.99 -9.51 14.79
C GLN A 226 25.81 -8.28 13.90
N VAL A 227 26.90 -7.62 13.49
CA VAL A 227 26.85 -6.44 12.61
C VAL A 227 26.32 -6.83 11.23
N GLU A 228 26.83 -7.91 10.63
CA GLU A 228 26.38 -8.42 9.32
C GLU A 228 24.86 -8.67 9.31
N ILE A 229 24.35 -9.40 10.31
CA ILE A 229 22.92 -9.72 10.43
C ILE A 229 22.10 -8.45 10.70
N SER A 230 22.59 -7.55 11.54
CA SER A 230 21.90 -6.30 11.86
C SER A 230 21.70 -5.44 10.62
N ASP A 231 22.70 -5.35 9.75
CA ASP A 231 22.61 -4.53 8.54
C ASP A 231 21.68 -5.14 7.49
N ILE A 232 21.67 -6.48 7.34
CA ILE A 232 20.68 -7.18 6.49
C ILE A 232 19.26 -6.90 7.00
N LEU A 233 19.02 -7.07 8.30
CA LEU A 233 17.69 -6.88 8.88
C LEU A 233 17.21 -5.43 8.80
N LYS A 234 18.10 -4.45 9.00
CA LYS A 234 17.75 -3.02 8.83
C LYS A 234 17.28 -2.74 7.41
N GLU A 235 17.97 -3.26 6.39
CA GLU A 235 17.59 -3.04 5.00
C GLU A 235 16.24 -3.72 4.68
N GLU A 236 16.03 -4.96 5.13
CA GLU A 236 14.75 -5.66 4.92
C GLU A 236 13.58 -4.95 5.62
N ILE A 237 13.75 -4.53 6.88
CA ILE A 237 12.74 -3.74 7.62
C ILE A 237 12.41 -2.45 6.88
N ARG A 238 13.43 -1.77 6.35
CA ARG A 238 13.25 -0.54 5.59
C ARG A 238 12.47 -0.78 4.30
N GLN A 239 12.77 -1.86 3.56
CA GLN A 239 12.02 -2.22 2.36
C GLN A 239 10.56 -2.53 2.67
N ILE A 240 10.29 -3.29 3.73
CA ILE A 240 8.93 -3.59 4.21
C ILE A 240 8.19 -2.31 4.58
N ALA A 241 8.83 -1.38 5.28
CA ALA A 241 8.25 -0.09 5.63
C ALA A 241 7.87 0.73 4.38
N ILE A 242 8.75 0.75 3.37
CA ILE A 242 8.47 1.43 2.08
C ILE A 242 7.27 0.82 1.37
N TYR A 243 7.23 -0.52 1.23
CA TYR A 243 6.12 -1.19 0.54
C TYR A 243 4.80 -1.08 1.32
N SER A 244 4.85 -1.18 2.64
CA SER A 244 3.68 -0.99 3.51
C SER A 244 3.14 0.43 3.41
N SER A 245 4.01 1.44 3.38
CA SER A 245 3.62 2.83 3.18
C SER A 245 2.95 3.05 1.82
N LEU A 246 3.53 2.51 0.74
CA LEU A 246 2.93 2.58 -0.59
C LEU A 246 1.59 1.85 -0.68
N ALA A 247 1.45 0.71 -0.01
CA ALA A 247 0.19 -0.02 0.08
C ALA A 247 -0.91 0.78 0.81
N LEU A 248 -0.57 1.49 1.89
CA LEU A 248 -1.49 2.43 2.53
C LEU A 248 -1.92 3.53 1.58
N ASP A 249 -0.96 4.17 0.91
CA ASP A 249 -1.26 5.25 -0.03
C ASP A 249 -2.15 4.76 -1.16
N LEU A 250 -1.89 3.57 -1.69
CA LEU A 250 -2.73 2.94 -2.70
C LEU A 250 -4.16 2.74 -2.19
N SER A 251 -4.35 2.19 -0.99
CA SER A 251 -5.69 1.98 -0.44
C SER A 251 -6.46 3.28 -0.26
N THR A 252 -5.80 4.33 0.23
CA THR A 252 -6.36 5.67 0.41
C THR A 252 -6.75 6.30 -0.94
N LEU A 253 -5.83 6.32 -1.91
CA LEU A 253 -6.09 6.88 -3.23
C LEU A 253 -7.22 6.15 -3.96
N VAL A 254 -7.31 4.84 -3.80
CA VAL A 254 -8.38 4.00 -4.37
C VAL A 254 -9.75 4.39 -3.82
N VAL A 255 -9.85 4.64 -2.51
CA VAL A 255 -11.08 5.16 -1.89
C VAL A 255 -11.42 6.54 -2.44
N TRP A 256 -10.43 7.42 -2.58
CA TRP A 256 -10.62 8.78 -3.10
C TRP A 256 -11.02 8.81 -4.58
N TYR A 257 -10.54 7.86 -5.35
CA TYR A 257 -10.82 7.69 -6.78
C TYR A 257 -12.26 7.19 -7.04
N ALA A 258 -12.77 6.34 -6.17
CA ALA A 258 -13.99 5.58 -6.42
C ALA A 258 -15.25 6.41 -6.74
N PRO A 259 -15.52 7.57 -6.10
CA PRO A 259 -16.67 8.42 -6.46
C PRO A 259 -16.61 8.97 -7.89
N PHE A 260 -15.41 9.13 -8.45
CA PHE A 260 -15.23 9.63 -9.81
C PHE A 260 -15.56 8.58 -10.86
N GLU A 261 -15.23 7.32 -10.61
CA GLU A 261 -15.31 6.25 -11.60
C GLU A 261 -16.69 6.12 -12.27
N ARG A 262 -17.76 6.21 -11.47
CA ARG A 262 -19.14 6.12 -11.97
C ARG A 262 -19.57 7.36 -12.77
N ASN A 263 -18.84 8.46 -12.63
CA ASN A 263 -19.22 9.79 -13.09
C ASN A 263 -18.27 10.38 -14.15
N VAL A 264 -17.10 9.79 -14.42
CA VAL A 264 -16.09 10.28 -15.38
C VAL A 264 -16.67 10.67 -16.73
N SER A 265 -17.52 9.81 -17.30
CA SER A 265 -18.14 10.08 -18.61
C SER A 265 -19.10 11.28 -18.55
N ARG A 266 -19.84 11.43 -17.45
CA ARG A 266 -20.84 12.48 -17.23
C ARG A 266 -20.22 13.84 -16.98
N VAL A 267 -19.02 13.87 -16.42
CA VAL A 267 -18.22 15.09 -16.24
C VAL A 267 -17.67 15.62 -17.57
N ARG A 268 -17.56 14.75 -18.59
CA ARG A 268 -16.96 15.09 -19.89
C ARG A 268 -17.98 15.26 -21.01
N TYR A 269 -19.06 14.49 -20.97
CA TYR A 269 -20.01 14.40 -22.07
C TYR A 269 -21.44 14.49 -21.52
N PRO A 270 -22.34 15.21 -22.20
CA PRO A 270 -23.75 15.18 -21.87
C PRO A 270 -24.30 13.76 -21.91
N LYS A 271 -25.11 13.41 -20.90
CA LYS A 271 -25.77 12.11 -20.77
C LYS A 271 -27.24 12.32 -20.40
N ARG A 272 -28.13 11.64 -21.11
CA ARG A 272 -29.57 11.66 -20.84
C ARG A 272 -29.90 10.66 -19.73
N GLU A 273 -30.59 11.12 -18.68
CA GLU A 273 -31.13 10.28 -17.60
C GLU A 273 -32.62 10.58 -17.43
N GLY A 274 -33.46 9.67 -17.95
CA GLY A 274 -34.90 9.87 -18.03
C GLY A 274 -35.26 11.12 -18.84
N HIS A 275 -35.98 12.05 -18.21
CA HIS A 275 -36.37 13.34 -18.80
C HIS A 275 -35.33 14.46 -18.62
N SER A 276 -34.25 14.21 -17.88
CA SER A 276 -33.20 15.20 -17.59
C SER A 276 -31.94 14.94 -18.42
N VAL A 277 -31.19 16.01 -18.71
CA VAL A 277 -29.85 15.93 -19.32
C VAL A 277 -28.83 16.40 -18.29
N ILE A 278 -27.96 15.48 -17.87
CA ILE A 278 -26.78 15.82 -17.10
C ILE A 278 -25.71 16.22 -18.10
N SER A 279 -25.14 17.41 -17.95
CA SER A 279 -24.13 17.95 -18.85
C SER A 279 -22.94 18.45 -18.03
N PRO A 280 -21.71 18.48 -18.59
CA PRO A 280 -20.61 19.20 -17.96
C PRO A 280 -21.01 20.62 -17.52
N SER A 281 -21.86 21.29 -18.31
CA SER A 281 -22.36 22.64 -17.98
C SER A 281 -23.23 22.73 -16.73
N THR A 282 -23.77 21.62 -16.22
CA THR A 282 -24.59 21.61 -14.99
C THR A 282 -23.77 21.36 -13.73
N ILE A 283 -22.46 21.10 -13.87
CA ILE A 283 -21.55 20.89 -12.73
C ILE A 283 -21.03 22.25 -12.29
N GLY A 284 -21.44 22.66 -11.09
CA GLY A 284 -21.06 23.92 -10.47
C GLY A 284 -20.34 23.73 -9.15
N GLU A 285 -20.00 24.84 -8.50
CA GLU A 285 -19.28 24.84 -7.23
C GLU A 285 -19.96 24.04 -6.11
N ARG A 286 -21.30 24.07 -6.10
CA ARG A 286 -22.12 23.37 -5.10
C ARG A 286 -22.30 21.89 -5.41
N THR A 287 -21.85 21.40 -6.57
CA THR A 287 -21.96 19.98 -6.91
C THR A 287 -21.04 19.16 -6.01
N LEU A 288 -21.56 18.05 -5.48
CA LEU A 288 -20.86 17.26 -4.46
C LEU A 288 -19.47 16.77 -4.92
N ILE A 289 -19.34 16.33 -6.18
CA ILE A 289 -18.06 15.88 -6.75
C ILE A 289 -17.02 17.00 -6.82
N VAL A 290 -17.45 18.25 -6.95
CA VAL A 290 -16.56 19.43 -6.92
C VAL A 290 -16.03 19.64 -5.51
N LYS A 291 -16.91 19.57 -4.49
CA LYS A 291 -16.49 19.64 -3.08
C LYS A 291 -15.53 18.51 -2.71
N TRP A 292 -15.87 17.28 -3.10
CA TRP A 292 -15.01 16.11 -2.91
C TRP A 292 -13.62 16.33 -3.52
N SER A 293 -13.57 16.76 -4.79
CA SER A 293 -12.32 17.03 -5.51
C SER A 293 -11.46 18.06 -4.76
N LYS A 294 -12.04 19.20 -4.37
CA LYS A 294 -11.32 20.25 -3.63
C LYS A 294 -10.74 19.72 -2.32
N LYS A 295 -11.50 18.94 -1.56
CA LYS A 295 -11.01 18.38 -0.29
C LYS A 295 -9.90 17.36 -0.48
N VAL A 296 -10.08 16.40 -1.38
CA VAL A 296 -9.05 15.40 -1.70
C VAL A 296 -7.75 16.09 -2.14
N MET A 297 -7.85 17.09 -3.01
CA MET A 297 -6.69 17.87 -3.44
C MET A 297 -6.00 18.62 -2.30
N SER A 298 -6.76 19.25 -1.42
CA SER A 298 -6.21 19.92 -0.23
C SER A 298 -5.42 18.93 0.61
N VAL A 299 -6.01 17.78 0.94
CA VAL A 299 -5.35 16.74 1.74
C VAL A 299 -4.06 16.26 1.08
N ILE A 300 -4.07 15.98 -0.24
CA ILE A 300 -2.88 15.55 -0.98
C ILE A 300 -1.75 16.59 -0.86
N LYS A 301 -2.09 17.88 -0.98
CA LYS A 301 -1.14 18.99 -0.92
C LYS A 301 -0.62 19.22 0.49
N ASP A 302 -1.53 19.34 1.46
CA ASP A 302 -1.22 19.65 2.84
C ASP A 302 -0.38 18.54 3.50
N GLN A 303 -0.63 17.29 3.12
CA GLN A 303 0.11 16.12 3.60
C GLN A 303 1.27 15.69 2.69
N GLU A 304 1.53 16.41 1.59
CA GLU A 304 2.61 16.10 0.62
C GLU A 304 2.59 14.65 0.11
N ILE A 305 1.39 14.07 -0.05
CA ILE A 305 1.20 12.64 -0.33
C ILE A 305 1.92 12.23 -1.62
N TYR A 306 1.78 13.03 -2.68
CA TYR A 306 2.39 12.70 -3.97
C TYR A 306 3.91 12.85 -3.96
N GLU A 307 4.46 13.82 -3.22
CA GLU A 307 5.91 13.97 -3.11
C GLU A 307 6.50 12.78 -2.34
N CYS A 308 5.84 12.33 -1.25
CA CYS A 308 6.28 11.12 -0.56
C CYS A 308 6.16 9.87 -1.45
N ILE A 309 5.04 9.67 -2.18
CA ILE A 309 4.92 8.55 -3.13
C ILE A 309 6.05 8.61 -4.18
N LYS A 310 6.35 9.80 -4.71
CA LYS A 310 7.44 10.00 -5.66
C LYS A 310 8.78 9.59 -5.06
N GLU A 311 9.11 10.06 -3.85
CA GLU A 311 10.34 9.69 -3.16
C GLU A 311 10.47 8.18 -2.94
N LEU A 312 9.38 7.52 -2.53
CA LEU A 312 9.32 6.07 -2.30
C LEU A 312 9.47 5.27 -3.62
N ILE A 313 8.86 5.73 -4.71
CA ILE A 313 9.03 5.13 -6.04
C ILE A 313 10.49 5.23 -6.49
N HIS A 314 11.11 6.40 -6.33
CA HIS A 314 12.50 6.65 -6.73
C HIS A 314 13.54 6.07 -5.76
N GLY A 315 13.13 5.63 -4.57
CA GLY A 315 14.04 5.17 -3.51
C GLY A 315 14.89 6.29 -2.90
N ARG A 316 14.50 7.56 -3.07
CA ARG A 316 15.25 8.74 -2.62
C ARG A 316 14.42 9.52 -1.61
N ILE A 317 14.39 9.04 -0.37
CA ILE A 317 13.62 9.64 0.73
C ILE A 317 14.35 10.90 1.24
N GLN A 318 13.78 12.06 0.99
CA GLN A 318 14.40 13.37 1.24
C GLN A 318 13.56 14.23 2.18
N SER A 319 12.25 14.33 1.93
CA SER A 319 11.33 15.18 2.70
C SER A 319 11.19 14.72 4.14
N ARG A 320 10.96 15.70 5.01
CA ARG A 320 10.75 15.46 6.44
C ARG A 320 9.52 14.58 6.69
N LYS A 321 8.38 14.88 6.05
CA LYS A 321 7.13 14.12 6.20
C LYS A 321 7.29 12.66 5.78
N CYS A 322 7.94 12.40 4.65
CA CYS A 322 8.15 11.02 4.20
C CYS A 322 9.09 10.25 5.13
N LYS A 323 10.13 10.91 5.66
CA LYS A 323 11.00 10.33 6.71
C LYS A 323 10.24 10.03 7.99
N GLU A 324 9.39 10.94 8.46
CA GLU A 324 8.57 10.73 9.66
C GLU A 324 7.62 9.54 9.47
N LYS A 325 6.98 9.43 8.29
CA LYS A 325 6.12 8.30 7.94
C LYS A 325 6.87 6.97 7.98
N ILE A 326 8.02 6.87 7.31
CA ILE A 326 8.82 5.64 7.30
C ILE A 326 9.40 5.33 8.68
N SER A 327 9.85 6.35 9.41
CA SER A 327 10.35 6.17 10.77
C SER A 327 9.27 5.67 11.72
N ALA A 328 8.02 6.10 11.59
CA ALA A 328 6.92 5.59 12.40
C ALA A 328 6.69 4.09 12.14
N TYR A 329 6.79 3.66 10.88
CA TYR A 329 6.74 2.25 10.52
C TYR A 329 7.91 1.45 11.08
N GLU A 330 9.14 1.95 10.92
CA GLU A 330 10.33 1.32 11.46
C GLU A 330 10.27 1.24 12.99
N GLN A 331 9.82 2.30 13.66
CA GLN A 331 9.65 2.35 15.11
C GLN A 331 8.54 1.41 15.57
N TYR A 332 7.44 1.30 14.83
CA TYR A 332 6.38 0.36 15.16
C TYR A 332 6.87 -1.09 15.07
N LEU A 333 7.61 -1.42 13.99
CA LEU A 333 8.26 -2.72 13.84
C LEU A 333 9.31 -2.97 14.94
N LYS A 334 10.04 -1.93 15.39
CA LYS A 334 11.00 -2.00 16.53
C LYS A 334 10.33 -2.06 17.90
N PHE A 335 9.23 -1.35 18.14
CA PHE A 335 8.51 -1.34 19.42
C PHE A 335 7.95 -2.72 19.74
N ILE A 336 7.43 -3.41 18.71
CA ILE A 336 7.06 -4.82 18.80
C ILE A 336 8.25 -5.70 19.26
N THR A 337 9.49 -5.31 18.99
CA THR A 337 10.69 -6.03 19.46
C THR A 337 11.11 -5.70 20.90
N GLU A 338 10.70 -4.55 21.46
CA GLU A 338 11.13 -4.08 22.78
C GLU A 338 10.12 -4.44 23.89
N VAL A 339 8.82 -4.46 23.61
CA VAL A 339 7.76 -4.68 24.61
C VAL A 339 7.87 -6.05 25.31
N GLN A 340 8.44 -7.07 24.67
CA GLN A 340 8.58 -8.41 25.27
C GLN A 340 9.93 -8.70 25.93
N ASN A 341 10.97 -7.88 25.72
CA ASN A 341 12.20 -8.01 26.52
C ASN A 341 11.93 -7.69 27.99
N ASN A 342 10.98 -6.82 28.28
CA ASN A 342 10.55 -6.52 29.64
C ASN A 342 9.69 -7.64 30.26
N GLU A 343 8.91 -8.38 29.47
CA GLU A 343 8.16 -9.55 29.97
C GLU A 343 9.10 -10.74 30.26
N LEU A 344 10.13 -10.97 29.44
CA LEU A 344 11.17 -11.98 29.67
C LEU A 344 12.07 -11.65 30.88
N HIS A 345 12.39 -10.37 31.10
CA HIS A 345 13.11 -9.97 32.30
C HIS A 345 12.25 -10.08 33.57
N SER A 346 10.95 -9.77 33.49
CA SER A 346 10.04 -9.89 34.64
C SER A 346 9.78 -11.34 35.08
N THR A 347 9.82 -12.30 34.16
CA THR A 347 9.72 -13.74 34.46
C THR A 347 11.04 -14.35 34.97
N SER A 348 12.19 -13.79 34.59
CA SER A 348 13.50 -14.17 35.15
C SER A 348 13.75 -13.63 36.57
N LEU A 349 13.02 -12.58 36.99
CA LEU A 349 13.09 -12.00 38.33
C LEU A 349 12.06 -12.57 39.31
N GLN A 350 11.11 -13.38 38.84
CA GLN A 350 10.16 -14.12 39.68
C GLN A 350 10.53 -15.62 39.87
N SER A 351 11.67 -16.04 39.33
CA SER A 351 12.18 -17.43 39.44
C SER A 351 13.52 -17.56 40.18
N ASN A 352 13.91 -16.53 40.96
CA ASN A 352 15.00 -16.61 41.94
C ASN A 352 14.47 -16.50 43.36
#